data_AF-A0A9D4ZLU7-F1
#
_entry.id   AF-A0A9D4ZLU7-F1
#
_cell.length_a   1.000
_cell.length_b   1.000
_cell.length_c   1.000
_cell.angle_alpha   90.00
_cell.angle_beta   90.00
_cell.angle_gamma   90.00
#
_symmetry.space_group_name_H-M   'P 1'
#
loop_
_entity.id
_entity.type
_entity.pdbx_description
1 polymer ?
#
loop_
_entity_poly.entity_id
_entity_poly.type
_entity_poly.pdbx_seq_one_letter_code
_entity_poly.pdbx_strand_id
1 'polypeptide(L)'
;MKFSTSVFFASIDQRSERAAGESACTALVVVIVDWLHKNLNCMPIKAEYETLIREGSAEWRKLFDVEAYRSKFVDGHFDLETVINARIRPLAVDHERSFIGFFQPEGLDDTYNNFLQCVKSFEEIWAAIDQQSVGLQPNGGFQLYIVSWNDHFFLLKVCKEAYYIIDTLGERLYVGCNQAYVLRFDSKASLYHVPKTEASKEPVKDKKEVFPTKTEENQSSQAQDVGVSFHHSNTYSLVVAKLHAGAYTYTA
;
A
#
# COMPACT_ATOMS: atom_id res chain seq x y z
N MET A 1 12.68 -0.25 -14.84
CA MET A 1 12.32 1.18 -14.71
C MET A 1 12.74 1.68 -13.33
N LYS A 2 12.99 2.98 -13.17
CA LYS A 2 13.21 3.66 -11.88
C LYS A 2 12.44 4.97 -11.90
N PHE A 3 11.91 5.41 -10.76
CA PHE A 3 11.29 6.72 -10.62
C PHE A 3 12.07 7.60 -9.64
N SER A 4 11.93 8.92 -9.77
CA SER A 4 12.42 9.93 -8.85
C SER A 4 11.26 10.79 -8.40
N THR A 5 11.14 11.01 -7.10
CA THR A 5 10.02 11.72 -6.48
C THR A 5 10.43 12.22 -5.09
N SER A 6 9.66 13.16 -4.53
CA SER A 6 9.86 13.57 -3.15
C SER A 6 9.33 12.50 -2.19
N VAL A 7 10.11 12.15 -1.18
CA VAL A 7 9.73 11.19 -0.14
C VAL A 7 9.80 11.82 1.24
N PHE A 8 8.83 11.49 2.08
CA PHE A 8 8.79 11.83 3.50
C PHE A 8 8.68 10.54 4.31
N PHE A 9 9.43 10.44 5.41
CA PHE A 9 9.48 9.24 6.26
C PHE A 9 9.07 9.54 7.71
N ALA A 10 8.32 8.63 8.31
CA ALA A 10 8.17 8.51 9.76
C ALA A 10 9.42 7.87 10.38
N SER A 11 9.57 7.88 11.72
CA SER A 11 10.64 7.09 12.37
C SER A 11 10.28 5.62 12.59
N ILE A 12 9.01 5.26 12.39
CA ILE A 12 8.49 3.92 12.60
C ILE A 12 7.55 3.54 11.46
N ASP A 13 7.33 2.25 11.28
CA ASP A 13 6.27 1.69 10.46
C ASP A 13 5.28 0.88 11.32
N GLN A 14 4.29 0.28 10.68
CA GLN A 14 3.25 -0.50 11.36
C GLN A 14 3.79 -1.72 12.11
N ARG A 15 4.91 -2.29 11.66
CA ARG A 15 5.54 -3.49 12.24
C ARG A 15 6.51 -3.17 13.37
N SER A 16 6.86 -1.90 13.57
CA SER A 16 7.70 -1.52 14.70
C SER A 16 7.10 -1.98 16.03
N GLU A 17 7.93 -2.41 16.98
CA GLU A 17 7.49 -2.79 18.34
C GLU A 17 6.67 -1.68 19.03
N ARG A 18 6.99 -0.42 18.71
CA ARG A 18 6.30 0.77 19.22
C ARG A 18 4.90 0.93 18.64
N ALA A 19 4.65 0.39 17.46
CA ALA A 19 3.34 0.37 16.82
C ALA A 19 2.57 -0.90 17.17
N ALA A 20 3.23 -2.07 17.18
CA ALA A 20 2.65 -3.41 17.39
C ALA A 20 1.38 -3.65 16.55
N GLY A 21 1.45 -3.32 15.26
CA GLY A 21 0.34 -3.39 14.31
C GLY A 21 0.73 -4.08 13.01
N GLU A 22 1.35 -5.25 13.12
CA GLU A 22 1.90 -6.03 12.00
C GLU A 22 0.88 -6.23 10.87
N SER A 23 -0.38 -6.48 11.23
CA SER A 23 -1.53 -6.68 10.33
C SER A 23 -2.54 -5.53 10.35
N ALA A 24 -2.15 -4.37 10.92
CA ALA A 24 -3.08 -3.26 11.17
C ALA A 24 -3.36 -2.36 9.96
N CYS A 25 -2.84 -2.68 8.76
CA CYS A 25 -2.87 -1.81 7.58
C CYS A 25 -4.26 -1.20 7.32
N THR A 26 -5.34 -2.00 7.40
CA THR A 26 -6.72 -1.54 7.18
C THR A 26 -7.20 -0.54 8.24
N ALA A 27 -6.89 -0.77 9.52
CA ALA A 27 -7.25 0.17 10.59
C ALA A 27 -6.44 1.47 10.49
N LEU A 28 -5.15 1.36 10.13
CA LEU A 28 -4.25 2.47 9.92
C LEU A 28 -4.75 3.41 8.82
N VAL A 29 -5.07 2.87 7.64
CA VAL A 29 -5.59 3.70 6.53
C VAL A 29 -6.90 4.40 6.90
N VAL A 30 -7.79 3.76 7.66
CA VAL A 30 -9.06 4.35 8.13
C VAL A 30 -8.80 5.50 9.10
N VAL A 31 -7.87 5.35 10.05
CA VAL A 31 -7.49 6.43 10.97
C VAL A 31 -6.82 7.60 10.24
N ILE A 32 -5.94 7.32 9.27
CA ILE A 32 -5.25 8.36 8.50
C ILE A 32 -6.24 9.11 7.59
N VAL A 33 -7.20 8.43 6.96
CA VAL A 33 -8.25 9.07 6.14
C VAL A 33 -9.09 10.04 6.97
N ASP A 34 -9.52 9.63 8.16
CA ASP A 34 -10.28 10.50 9.07
C ASP A 34 -9.47 11.74 9.47
N TRP A 35 -8.17 11.58 9.75
CA TRP A 35 -7.29 12.70 10.03
C TRP A 35 -7.14 13.65 8.82
N LEU A 36 -6.95 13.11 7.61
CA LEU A 36 -6.81 13.93 6.39
C LEU A 36 -8.10 14.71 6.07
N HIS A 37 -9.28 14.11 6.29
CA HIS A 37 -10.55 14.82 6.15
C HIS A 37 -10.71 15.96 7.18
N LYS A 38 -10.15 15.83 8.38
CA LYS A 38 -10.18 16.90 9.40
C LYS A 38 -9.12 17.98 9.17
N ASN A 39 -8.08 17.68 8.38
CA ASN A 39 -6.93 18.54 8.15
C ASN A 39 -6.78 18.84 6.64
N LEU A 40 -7.81 19.44 6.04
CA LEU A 40 -8.07 19.47 4.59
C LEU A 40 -6.93 20.02 3.69
N ASN A 41 -5.95 20.72 4.26
CA ASN A 41 -4.83 21.35 3.54
C ASN A 41 -3.46 20.93 4.07
N CYS A 42 -3.40 19.96 4.97
CA CYS A 42 -2.17 19.55 5.61
C CYS A 42 -1.84 18.10 5.29
N MET A 43 -0.55 17.82 5.20
CA MET A 43 -0.02 16.46 5.34
C MET A 43 0.50 16.33 6.77
N PRO A 44 0.41 15.14 7.39
CA PRO A 44 0.88 14.98 8.76
C PRO A 44 2.39 15.23 8.82
N ILE A 45 2.83 16.02 9.81
CA ILE A 45 4.26 16.11 10.10
C ILE A 45 4.74 14.79 10.73
N LYS A 46 6.05 14.63 10.88
CA LYS A 46 6.65 13.36 11.30
C LYS A 46 6.04 12.80 12.60
N ALA A 47 5.92 13.65 13.62
CA ALA A 47 5.35 13.27 14.90
C ALA A 47 3.86 12.91 14.81
N GLU A 48 3.08 13.61 13.97
CA GLU A 48 1.67 13.32 13.74
C GLU A 48 1.52 11.98 13.01
N TYR A 49 2.34 11.72 11.99
CA TYR A 49 2.25 10.47 11.24
C TYR A 49 2.57 9.26 12.12
N GLU A 50 3.61 9.37 12.97
CA GLU A 50 3.90 8.34 13.97
C GLU A 50 2.77 8.16 14.99
N THR A 51 2.07 9.23 15.34
CA THR A 51 0.93 9.18 16.26
C THR A 51 -0.23 8.44 15.60
N LEU A 52 -0.56 8.76 14.35
CA LEU A 52 -1.58 8.08 13.56
C LEU A 52 -1.27 6.58 13.40
N ILE A 53 0.01 6.22 13.23
CA ILE A 53 0.43 4.81 13.19
C ILE A 53 0.12 4.12 14.51
N ARG A 54 0.51 4.70 15.65
CA ARG A 54 0.24 4.10 16.97
C ARG A 54 -1.27 4.02 17.26
N GLU A 55 -2.03 5.05 16.88
CA GLU A 55 -3.49 5.08 17.05
C GLU A 55 -4.18 4.00 16.22
N GLY A 56 -3.86 3.90 14.93
CA GLY A 56 -4.45 2.87 14.05
C GLY A 56 -4.10 1.45 14.52
N SER A 57 -2.86 1.21 14.93
CA SER A 57 -2.47 -0.08 15.53
C SER A 57 -3.19 -0.36 16.84
N ALA A 58 -3.47 0.67 17.66
CA ALA A 58 -4.25 0.49 18.88
C ALA A 58 -5.72 0.15 18.60
N GLU A 59 -6.36 0.78 17.61
CA GLU A 59 -7.71 0.41 17.18
C GLU A 59 -7.75 -1.02 16.62
N TRP A 60 -6.75 -1.41 15.82
CA TRP A 60 -6.62 -2.79 15.34
C TRP A 60 -6.55 -3.80 16.48
N ARG A 61 -5.72 -3.57 17.51
CA ARG A 61 -5.64 -4.47 18.67
C ARG A 61 -6.97 -4.61 19.40
N LYS A 62 -7.69 -3.50 19.62
CA LYS A 62 -9.03 -3.53 20.25
C LYS A 62 -10.01 -4.40 19.46
N LEU A 63 -9.97 -4.31 18.12
CA LEU A 63 -10.80 -5.17 17.27
C LEU A 63 -10.33 -6.62 17.32
N PHE A 64 -9.02 -6.87 17.30
CA PHE A 64 -8.46 -8.23 17.35
C PHE A 64 -8.71 -8.95 18.68
N ASP A 65 -8.91 -8.21 19.78
CA ASP A 65 -9.29 -8.77 21.09
C ASP A 65 -10.75 -9.27 21.12
N VAL A 66 -11.59 -8.89 20.15
CA VAL A 66 -12.95 -9.40 20.03
C VAL A 66 -12.93 -10.79 19.40
N GLU A 67 -13.43 -11.79 20.13
CA GLU A 67 -13.41 -13.19 19.71
C GLU A 67 -14.01 -13.41 18.30
N ALA A 68 -15.13 -12.77 17.99
CA ALA A 68 -15.76 -12.89 16.67
C ALA A 68 -14.85 -12.43 15.52
N TYR A 69 -14.08 -11.35 15.72
CA TYR A 69 -13.13 -10.87 14.72
C TYR A 69 -11.89 -11.77 14.65
N ARG A 70 -11.37 -12.20 15.81
CA ARG A 70 -10.22 -13.12 15.88
C ARG A 70 -10.50 -14.48 15.24
N SER A 71 -11.70 -15.02 15.42
CA SER A 71 -12.12 -16.27 14.80
C SER A 71 -12.32 -16.13 13.29
N LYS A 72 -12.77 -14.96 12.80
CA LYS A 72 -12.93 -14.69 11.37
C LYS A 72 -11.60 -14.41 10.67
N PHE A 73 -10.69 -13.68 11.33
CA PHE A 73 -9.40 -13.24 10.78
C PHE A 73 -8.26 -13.75 11.65
N VAL A 74 -7.91 -15.02 11.45
CA VAL A 74 -6.90 -15.72 12.28
C VAL A 74 -5.51 -15.08 12.16
N ASP A 75 -5.19 -14.54 10.99
CA ASP A 75 -3.95 -13.80 10.70
C ASP A 75 -4.01 -12.31 11.11
N GLY A 76 -5.17 -11.82 11.54
CA GLY A 76 -5.39 -10.43 11.94
C GLY A 76 -5.55 -9.43 10.79
N HIS A 77 -5.52 -9.86 9.53
CA HIS A 77 -5.71 -8.97 8.38
C HIS A 77 -7.20 -8.72 8.12
N PHE A 78 -7.72 -7.61 8.64
CA PHE A 78 -9.13 -7.24 8.44
C PHE A 78 -9.41 -6.74 7.03
N ASP A 79 -10.54 -7.18 6.45
CA ASP A 79 -11.10 -6.54 5.26
C ASP A 79 -11.60 -5.11 5.58
N LEU A 80 -11.68 -4.25 4.55
CA LEU A 80 -12.08 -2.85 4.71
C LEU A 80 -13.50 -2.73 5.30
N GLU A 81 -14.42 -3.58 4.86
CA GLU A 81 -15.81 -3.56 5.32
C GLU A 81 -15.92 -3.82 6.82
N THR A 82 -15.16 -4.77 7.35
CA THR A 82 -15.12 -5.10 8.78
C THR A 82 -14.70 -3.88 9.59
N VAL A 83 -13.64 -3.18 9.17
CA VAL A 83 -13.13 -2.00 9.89
C VAL A 83 -14.11 -0.82 9.80
N ILE A 84 -14.73 -0.59 8.65
CA ILE A 84 -15.75 0.46 8.46
C ILE A 84 -17.01 0.15 9.29
N ASN A 85 -17.48 -1.10 9.27
CA ASN A 85 -18.64 -1.55 10.04
C ASN A 85 -18.40 -1.52 11.55
N ALA A 86 -17.15 -1.70 12.00
CA ALA A 86 -16.77 -1.53 13.39
C ALA A 86 -16.80 -0.07 13.86
N ARG A 87 -16.93 0.89 12.93
CA ARG A 87 -17.08 2.33 13.20
C ARG A 87 -15.98 2.91 14.09
N ILE A 88 -14.74 2.45 13.92
CA ILE A 88 -13.59 3.03 14.63
C ILE A 88 -13.40 4.52 14.28
N ARG A 89 -13.89 4.95 13.11
CA ARG A 89 -14.00 6.33 12.65
C ARG A 89 -15.31 6.51 11.86
N PRO A 90 -15.88 7.73 11.79
CA PRO A 90 -17.12 8.00 11.07
C PRO A 90 -16.86 8.12 9.56
N LEU A 91 -16.53 7.00 8.91
CA LEU A 91 -16.25 6.93 7.48
C LEU A 91 -17.23 5.97 6.80
N ALA A 92 -17.51 6.23 5.52
CA ALA A 92 -18.30 5.35 4.68
C ALA A 92 -17.67 5.23 3.29
N VAL A 93 -17.87 4.08 2.65
CA VAL A 93 -17.41 3.81 1.29
C VAL A 93 -18.39 4.43 0.29
N ASP A 94 -17.86 5.21 -0.64
CA ASP A 94 -18.61 5.71 -1.80
C ASP A 94 -18.54 4.63 -2.91
N HIS A 95 -19.53 3.74 -2.92
CA HIS A 95 -19.57 2.60 -3.83
C HIS A 95 -19.66 3.01 -5.31
N GLU A 96 -20.27 4.15 -5.64
CA GLU A 96 -20.41 4.63 -7.02
C GLU A 96 -19.07 5.10 -7.62
N ARG A 97 -18.12 5.45 -6.75
CA ARG A 97 -16.80 5.97 -7.11
C ARG A 97 -15.66 5.10 -6.60
N SER A 98 -15.99 3.86 -6.27
CA SER A 98 -15.04 2.81 -5.92
C SER A 98 -14.90 1.83 -7.08
N PHE A 99 -13.73 1.22 -7.21
CA PHE A 99 -13.38 0.42 -8.37
C PHE A 99 -12.71 -0.89 -7.97
N ILE A 100 -12.97 -1.93 -8.77
CA ILE A 100 -12.27 -3.21 -8.71
C ILE A 100 -11.64 -3.43 -10.08
N GLY A 101 -10.33 -3.69 -10.09
CA GLY A 101 -9.55 -4.00 -11.28
C GLY A 101 -8.82 -5.33 -11.15
N PHE A 102 -8.57 -5.99 -12.28
CA PHE A 102 -7.73 -7.18 -12.36
C PHE A 102 -6.59 -6.95 -13.36
N PHE A 103 -5.42 -7.48 -13.05
CA PHE A 103 -4.34 -7.59 -14.04
C PHE A 103 -4.70 -8.72 -14.99
N GLN A 104 -4.92 -8.42 -16.26
CA GLN A 104 -5.12 -9.42 -17.30
C GLN A 104 -3.74 -9.95 -17.73
N PRO A 105 -3.45 -11.25 -17.58
CA PRO A 105 -2.29 -11.86 -18.20
C PRO A 105 -2.32 -11.66 -19.71
N GLU A 106 -1.18 -11.33 -20.32
CA GLU A 106 -1.05 -11.29 -21.78
C GLU A 106 -1.42 -12.65 -22.39
N GLY A 107 -2.34 -12.67 -23.37
CA GLY A 107 -2.70 -13.87 -24.15
C GLY A 107 -3.97 -14.63 -23.74
N LEU A 108 -4.80 -14.09 -22.83
CA LEU A 108 -6.13 -14.67 -22.56
C LEU A 108 -7.19 -14.10 -23.51
N ASP A 109 -7.88 -15.02 -24.20
CA ASP A 109 -8.89 -14.77 -25.23
C ASP A 109 -10.17 -14.11 -24.67
N ASP A 110 -10.92 -13.44 -25.56
CA ASP A 110 -12.11 -12.62 -25.24
C ASP A 110 -13.22 -13.34 -24.45
N THR A 111 -13.18 -14.67 -24.40
CA THR A 111 -14.12 -15.52 -23.67
C THR A 111 -14.04 -15.35 -22.15
N TYR A 112 -12.88 -14.98 -21.59
CA TYR A 112 -12.73 -14.68 -20.15
C TYR A 112 -13.29 -13.29 -19.77
N ASN A 113 -13.48 -12.39 -20.74
CA ASN A 113 -14.00 -11.04 -20.49
C ASN A 113 -15.45 -11.04 -19.99
N ASN A 114 -16.23 -12.11 -20.24
CA ASN A 114 -17.61 -12.21 -19.75
C ASN A 114 -17.73 -12.38 -18.23
N PHE A 115 -16.71 -12.91 -17.54
CA PHE A 115 -16.70 -12.99 -16.07
C PHE A 115 -16.28 -11.67 -15.40
N LEU A 116 -15.67 -10.76 -16.16
CA LEU A 116 -15.10 -9.50 -15.68
C LEU A 116 -15.95 -8.28 -16.06
N GLN A 117 -17.21 -8.44 -16.45
CA GLN A 117 -18.07 -7.33 -16.90
C GLN A 117 -18.25 -6.21 -15.84
N CYS A 118 -18.05 -6.49 -14.56
CA CYS A 118 -18.10 -5.53 -13.47
C CYS A 118 -16.72 -4.95 -13.09
N VAL A 119 -15.67 -5.25 -13.84
CA VAL A 119 -14.27 -4.93 -13.52
C VAL A 119 -13.74 -3.93 -14.52
N LYS A 120 -12.98 -2.96 -14.03
CA LYS A 120 -12.28 -1.97 -14.86
C LYS A 120 -10.81 -2.35 -15.05
N SER A 121 -10.27 -2.10 -16.24
CA SER A 121 -8.82 -2.09 -16.47
C SER A 121 -8.16 -0.96 -15.67
N PHE A 122 -6.84 -1.05 -15.46
CA PHE A 122 -6.11 -0.01 -14.73
C PHE A 122 -6.22 1.36 -15.41
N GLU A 123 -6.17 1.41 -16.74
CA GLU A 123 -6.36 2.64 -17.51
C GLU A 123 -7.76 3.25 -17.29
N GLU A 124 -8.81 2.42 -17.23
CA GLU A 124 -10.16 2.90 -16.94
C GLU A 124 -10.32 3.40 -15.50
N ILE A 125 -9.69 2.73 -14.52
CA ILE A 125 -9.66 3.20 -13.14
C ILE A 125 -8.95 4.55 -13.06
N TRP A 126 -7.78 4.65 -13.70
CA TRP A 126 -6.99 5.87 -13.71
C TRP A 126 -7.74 7.02 -14.38
N ALA A 127 -8.34 6.79 -15.56
CA ALA A 127 -9.16 7.77 -16.26
C ALA A 127 -10.36 8.23 -15.42
N ALA A 128 -11.01 7.32 -14.69
CA ALA A 128 -12.12 7.67 -13.81
C ALA A 128 -11.67 8.54 -12.61
N ILE A 129 -10.52 8.24 -12.01
CA ILE A 129 -9.93 9.04 -10.93
C ILE A 129 -9.55 10.44 -11.45
N ASP A 130 -8.89 10.51 -12.60
CA ASP A 130 -8.45 11.75 -13.23
C ASP A 130 -9.64 12.63 -13.60
N GLN A 131 -10.67 12.07 -14.23
CA GLN A 131 -11.90 12.77 -14.58
C GLN A 131 -12.59 13.37 -13.34
N GLN A 132 -12.62 12.62 -12.24
CA GLN A 132 -13.18 13.13 -10.97
C GLN A 132 -12.30 14.24 -10.37
N SER A 133 -11.01 14.31 -10.72
CA SER A 133 -10.05 15.28 -10.18
C SER A 133 -10.11 16.66 -10.86
N VAL A 134 -10.66 16.75 -12.08
CA VAL A 134 -10.75 18.00 -12.87
C VAL A 134 -11.50 19.12 -12.13
N GLY A 135 -12.46 18.77 -11.27
CA GLY A 135 -13.26 19.73 -10.48
C GLY A 135 -12.63 20.16 -9.15
N LEU A 136 -11.41 19.71 -8.82
CA LEU A 136 -10.81 20.00 -7.52
C LEU A 136 -10.37 21.46 -7.40
N GLN A 137 -10.79 22.09 -6.30
CA GLN A 137 -10.42 23.46 -5.99
C GLN A 137 -8.92 23.55 -5.68
N PRO A 138 -8.20 24.59 -6.17
CA PRO A 138 -6.76 24.74 -5.97
C PRO A 138 -6.31 24.74 -4.51
N ASN A 139 -7.15 25.27 -3.60
CA ASN A 139 -6.79 25.56 -2.21
C ASN A 139 -7.55 24.69 -1.18
N GLY A 140 -7.93 23.46 -1.56
CA GLY A 140 -8.52 22.50 -0.61
C GLY A 140 -9.36 21.38 -1.18
N GLY A 141 -9.41 21.22 -2.51
CA GLY A 141 -9.98 20.03 -3.11
C GLY A 141 -8.96 18.89 -3.14
N PHE A 142 -9.27 17.77 -2.50
CA PHE A 142 -8.60 16.50 -2.74
C PHE A 142 -9.59 15.34 -2.77
N GLN A 143 -9.14 14.20 -3.27
CA GLN A 143 -9.85 12.93 -3.15
C GLN A 143 -8.95 11.92 -2.44
N LEU A 144 -9.56 11.07 -1.60
CA LEU A 144 -8.87 9.97 -0.95
C LEU A 144 -9.45 8.65 -1.41
N TYR A 145 -8.53 7.74 -1.70
CA TYR A 145 -8.82 6.37 -2.01
C TYR A 145 -7.98 5.47 -1.09
N ILE A 146 -8.62 4.47 -0.50
CA ILE A 146 -7.93 3.31 0.07
C ILE A 146 -7.67 2.34 -1.07
N VAL A 147 -6.42 1.96 -1.25
CA VAL A 147 -5.99 1.01 -2.28
C VAL A 147 -5.59 -0.29 -1.60
N SER A 148 -6.22 -1.39 -2.00
CA SER A 148 -5.85 -2.75 -1.61
C SER A 148 -5.08 -3.40 -2.76
N TRP A 149 -3.87 -3.86 -2.48
CA TRP A 149 -3.08 -4.66 -3.42
C TRP A 149 -2.35 -5.79 -2.68
N ASN A 150 -2.60 -7.02 -3.11
CA ASN A 150 -2.00 -8.26 -2.61
C ASN A 150 -2.26 -8.62 -1.14
N ASP A 151 -3.21 -7.99 -0.45
CA ASP A 151 -3.56 -8.08 0.99
C ASP A 151 -3.22 -6.82 1.81
N HIS A 152 -2.45 -5.91 1.22
CA HIS A 152 -1.98 -4.70 1.87
C HIS A 152 -2.81 -3.49 1.47
N PHE A 153 -3.11 -2.64 2.45
CA PHE A 153 -3.87 -1.42 2.28
C PHE A 153 -2.99 -0.19 2.46
N PHE A 154 -3.05 0.73 1.50
CA PHE A 154 -2.39 2.04 1.55
C PHE A 154 -3.32 3.14 1.00
N LEU A 155 -2.92 4.40 1.09
CA LEU A 155 -3.73 5.51 0.58
C LEU A 155 -3.18 6.10 -0.70
N LEU A 156 -4.10 6.42 -1.61
CA LEU A 156 -3.89 7.32 -2.72
C LEU A 156 -4.63 8.63 -2.45
N LYS A 157 -3.89 9.72 -2.27
CA LYS A 157 -4.45 11.09 -2.17
C LYS A 157 -4.23 11.83 -3.49
N VAL A 158 -5.31 12.29 -4.10
CA VAL A 158 -5.31 13.01 -5.37
C VAL A 158 -5.56 14.49 -5.11
N CYS A 159 -4.61 15.35 -5.47
CA CYS A 159 -4.73 16.80 -5.42
C CYS A 159 -4.55 17.36 -6.84
N LYS A 160 -4.94 18.62 -7.04
CA LYS A 160 -4.86 19.27 -8.36
C LYS A 160 -3.46 19.22 -9.01
N GLU A 161 -2.40 19.34 -8.22
CA GLU A 161 -1.02 19.45 -8.72
C GLU A 161 -0.10 18.32 -8.23
N ALA A 162 -0.64 17.34 -7.50
CA ALA A 162 0.15 16.25 -6.94
C ALA A 162 -0.69 15.03 -6.57
N TYR A 163 -0.10 13.87 -6.75
CA TYR A 163 -0.60 12.58 -6.24
C TYR A 163 0.29 12.11 -5.10
N TYR A 164 -0.31 11.55 -4.06
CA TYR A 164 0.43 11.02 -2.92
C TYR A 164 0.11 9.55 -2.70
N ILE A 165 1.15 8.75 -2.50
CA ILE A 165 1.04 7.40 -1.94
C ILE A 165 1.45 7.51 -0.48
N ILE A 166 0.55 7.15 0.43
CA ILE A 166 0.81 7.13 1.88
C ILE A 166 0.73 5.68 2.33
N ASP A 167 1.84 5.15 2.81
CA ASP A 167 1.94 3.75 3.19
C ASP A 167 2.59 3.62 4.57
N THR A 168 2.03 2.73 5.39
CA THR A 168 2.47 2.45 6.75
C THR A 168 3.40 1.26 6.86
N LEU A 169 3.65 0.53 5.76
CA LEU A 169 4.54 -0.64 5.72
C LEU A 169 5.78 -0.35 4.87
N GLY A 170 6.92 -0.11 5.53
CA GLY A 170 8.13 0.37 4.86
C GLY A 170 8.66 -0.58 3.78
N GLU A 171 8.63 -1.89 4.03
CA GLU A 171 9.16 -2.92 3.13
C GLU A 171 8.51 -2.93 1.73
N ARG A 172 7.34 -2.31 1.57
CA ARG A 172 6.67 -2.12 0.28
C ARG A 172 7.40 -1.14 -0.63
N LEU A 173 8.19 -0.22 -0.06
CA LEU A 173 9.04 0.69 -0.82
C LEU A 173 10.34 0.02 -1.26
N TYR A 174 11.03 -0.64 -0.33
CA TYR A 174 12.21 -1.47 -0.59
C TYR A 174 12.47 -2.44 0.57
N VAL A 175 13.12 -3.58 0.27
CA VAL A 175 13.43 -4.63 1.26
C VAL A 175 14.25 -4.06 2.42
N GLY A 176 13.81 -4.33 3.65
CA GLY A 176 14.48 -3.88 4.87
C GLY A 176 14.14 -2.45 5.32
N CYS A 177 13.27 -1.74 4.60
CA CYS A 177 12.74 -0.46 5.08
C CYS A 177 11.79 -0.69 6.26
N ASN A 178 12.05 0.00 7.37
CA ASN A 178 11.27 -0.06 8.61
C ASN A 178 10.63 1.29 8.97
N GLN A 179 10.40 2.12 7.95
CA GLN A 179 9.83 3.46 8.09
C GLN A 179 8.59 3.57 7.21
N ALA A 180 7.46 3.98 7.79
CA ALA A 180 6.31 4.41 6.99
C ALA A 180 6.69 5.65 6.17
N TYR A 181 6.04 5.80 5.01
CA TYR A 181 6.44 6.80 4.03
C TYR A 181 5.26 7.48 3.34
N VAL A 182 5.55 8.64 2.77
CA VAL A 182 4.70 9.36 1.84
C VAL A 182 5.52 9.69 0.59
N LEU A 183 5.08 9.23 -0.57
CA LEU A 183 5.62 9.64 -1.87
C LEU A 183 4.75 10.74 -2.45
N ARG A 184 5.36 11.75 -3.08
CA ARG A 184 4.66 12.87 -3.73
C ARG A 184 5.04 12.99 -5.21
N PHE A 185 4.12 12.61 -6.08
CA PHE A 185 4.24 12.74 -7.52
C PHE A 185 3.64 14.07 -7.98
N ASP A 186 4.49 15.06 -8.25
CA ASP A 186 4.13 16.34 -8.84
C ASP A 186 4.88 16.56 -10.18
N SER A 187 4.86 17.77 -10.73
CA SER A 187 5.55 18.10 -11.99
C SER A 187 7.07 17.90 -11.97
N LYS A 188 7.69 17.67 -10.80
CA LYS A 188 9.11 17.36 -10.65
C LYS A 188 9.39 15.86 -10.59
N ALA A 189 8.35 15.03 -10.44
CA ALA A 189 8.52 13.58 -10.46
C ALA A 189 8.86 13.11 -11.88
N SER A 190 9.67 12.06 -11.96
CA SER A 190 10.16 11.56 -13.23
C SER A 190 10.34 10.05 -13.23
N LEU A 191 10.15 9.43 -14.40
CA LEU A 191 10.31 8.00 -14.62
C LEU A 191 11.39 7.80 -15.69
N TYR A 192 12.35 6.93 -15.41
CA TYR A 192 13.47 6.64 -16.31
C TYR A 192 13.60 5.14 -16.53
N HIS A 193 13.93 4.77 -17.76
CA HIS A 193 14.31 3.41 -18.08
C HIS A 193 15.75 3.16 -17.62
N VAL A 194 15.99 2.05 -16.92
CA VAL A 194 17.35 1.61 -16.61
C VAL A 194 17.71 0.54 -17.64
N PRO A 195 18.67 0.79 -18.54
CA PRO A 195 19.16 -0.25 -19.44
C PRO A 195 19.65 -1.45 -18.62
N LYS A 196 19.31 -2.67 -19.05
CA LYS A 196 19.93 -3.88 -18.49
C LYS A 196 21.41 -3.85 -18.87
N THR A 197 22.30 -3.52 -17.95
CA THR A 197 23.73 -3.79 -18.13
C THR A 197 23.93 -5.31 -18.13
N GLU A 198 24.51 -5.85 -19.20
CA GLU A 198 25.00 -7.22 -19.23
C GLU A 198 25.95 -7.41 -18.04
N ALA A 199 25.63 -8.38 -17.19
CA ALA A 199 26.52 -8.78 -16.11
C ALA A 199 27.91 -9.08 -16.69
N SER A 200 28.92 -8.40 -16.17
CA SER A 200 30.32 -8.65 -16.48
C SER A 200 30.62 -10.13 -16.29
N LYS A 201 30.92 -10.83 -17.40
CA LYS A 201 31.43 -12.19 -17.40
C LYS A 201 32.78 -12.20 -16.69
N GLU A 202 32.83 -12.65 -15.44
CA GLU A 202 34.10 -13.09 -14.86
C GLU A 202 34.49 -14.45 -15.48
N PRO A 203 35.78 -14.66 -15.82
CA PRO A 203 36.22 -15.89 -16.47
C PRO A 203 36.25 -17.05 -15.48
N VAL A 204 35.50 -18.11 -15.79
CA VAL A 204 35.56 -19.42 -15.14
C VAL A 204 36.98 -19.98 -15.32
N LYS A 205 37.71 -20.15 -14.21
CA LYS A 205 38.91 -21.01 -14.16
C LYS A 205 38.52 -22.34 -13.55
N ASP A 206 38.49 -23.37 -14.38
CA ASP A 206 38.44 -24.77 -13.99
C ASP A 206 39.59 -25.12 -13.03
N LYS A 207 39.25 -25.59 -11.82
CA LYS A 207 40.07 -26.56 -11.09
C LYS A 207 39.17 -27.55 -10.37
N LYS A 208 39.43 -28.83 -10.62
CA LYS A 208 38.72 -30.01 -10.12
C LYS A 208 39.01 -30.30 -8.63
N GLU A 209 37.94 -30.76 -7.99
CA GLU A 209 37.82 -31.82 -6.97
C GLU A 209 38.35 -31.62 -5.53
N VAL A 210 37.42 -31.79 -4.57
CA VAL A 210 37.37 -32.77 -3.45
C VAL A 210 36.77 -32.12 -2.17
N PHE A 211 35.65 -32.67 -1.70
CA PHE A 211 35.05 -32.49 -0.35
C PHE A 211 35.79 -33.38 0.67
N PRO A 212 35.98 -33.00 1.97
CA PRO A 212 34.88 -33.20 2.94
C PRO A 212 34.84 -32.31 4.24
N THR A 213 33.61 -32.17 4.78
CA THR A 213 33.12 -31.99 6.19
C THR A 213 33.68 -30.98 7.22
N LYS A 214 32.73 -30.18 7.79
CA LYS A 214 32.51 -29.60 9.16
C LYS A 214 33.71 -28.87 9.83
N THR A 215 33.62 -27.66 10.42
CA THR A 215 32.76 -27.16 11.52
C THR A 215 32.98 -25.63 11.72
N GLU A 216 31.93 -24.91 12.12
CA GLU A 216 31.78 -23.62 12.88
C GLU A 216 32.70 -22.37 12.76
N GLU A 217 31.98 -21.22 12.79
CA GLU A 217 32.27 -19.86 13.29
C GLU A 217 32.82 -18.69 12.41
N ASN A 218 31.93 -17.69 12.30
CA ASN A 218 32.08 -16.21 12.33
C ASN A 218 32.45 -15.35 11.09
N GLN A 219 31.48 -14.47 10.79
CA GLN A 219 31.53 -13.06 10.36
C GLN A 219 32.01 -12.64 8.96
N SER A 220 31.12 -11.87 8.33
CA SER A 220 31.35 -10.64 7.53
C SER A 220 30.82 -10.69 6.09
N SER A 221 29.84 -9.80 5.86
CA SER A 221 29.52 -9.04 4.64
C SER A 221 29.70 -9.69 3.26
N GLN A 222 28.60 -9.79 2.50
CA GLN A 222 28.53 -9.30 1.12
C GLN A 222 27.10 -9.32 0.56
N ALA A 223 26.86 -8.37 -0.35
CA ALA A 223 25.62 -8.14 -1.07
C ALA A 223 25.13 -9.38 -1.82
N GLN A 224 23.82 -9.64 -1.75
CA GLN A 224 23.18 -10.69 -2.54
C GLN A 224 22.27 -10.07 -3.60
N ASP A 225 22.56 -10.45 -4.84
CA ASP A 225 21.72 -10.26 -6.01
C ASP A 225 20.54 -11.24 -5.91
N VAL A 226 19.31 -10.72 -5.86
CA VAL A 226 18.11 -11.53 -5.64
C VAL A 226 17.39 -11.71 -6.98
N GLY A 227 17.70 -12.80 -7.68
CA GLY A 227 16.86 -13.32 -8.75
C GLY A 227 15.72 -14.14 -8.15
N VAL A 228 14.47 -13.68 -8.31
CA VAL A 228 13.29 -14.45 -7.91
C VAL A 228 12.55 -14.94 -9.15
N SER A 229 12.41 -16.25 -9.27
CA SER A 229 11.44 -16.88 -10.17
C SER A 229 10.13 -17.07 -9.40
N PHE A 230 9.02 -16.62 -10.00
CA PHE A 230 7.68 -16.83 -9.46
C PHE A 230 6.85 -17.68 -10.43
N HIS A 231 6.44 -18.85 -9.97
CA HIS A 231 5.30 -19.63 -10.47
C HIS A 231 4.48 -19.98 -9.21
N HIS A 232 3.16 -19.80 -9.09
CA HIS A 232 2.08 -19.81 -10.08
C HIS A 232 0.80 -19.12 -9.51
N SER A 233 -0.12 -18.75 -10.40
CA SER A 233 -1.46 -18.11 -10.22
C SER A 233 -1.51 -16.57 -10.16
N ASN A 234 -1.14 -15.92 -11.27
CA ASN A 234 -1.18 -14.46 -11.43
C ASN A 234 -2.57 -13.95 -11.87
N THR A 235 -3.54 -13.88 -10.95
CA THR A 235 -4.64 -12.93 -11.09
C THR A 235 -4.54 -11.94 -9.94
N TYR A 236 -3.78 -10.86 -10.17
CA TYR A 236 -3.65 -9.78 -9.20
C TYR A 236 -4.92 -8.92 -9.27
N SER A 237 -5.52 -8.62 -8.12
CA SER A 237 -6.64 -7.68 -8.02
C SER A 237 -6.19 -6.38 -7.36
N LEU A 238 -6.80 -5.28 -7.79
CA LEU A 238 -6.63 -3.95 -7.24
C LEU A 238 -8.02 -3.43 -6.83
N VAL A 239 -8.22 -3.17 -5.55
CA VAL A 239 -9.45 -2.52 -5.07
C VAL A 239 -9.12 -1.08 -4.71
N VAL A 240 -9.86 -0.14 -5.27
CA VAL A 240 -9.69 1.30 -5.02
C VAL A 240 -11.01 1.82 -4.44
N ALA A 241 -11.06 1.95 -3.12
CA ALA A 241 -12.25 2.37 -2.40
C ALA A 241 -12.20 3.87 -2.10
N LYS A 242 -13.16 4.65 -2.60
CA LYS A 242 -13.31 6.06 -2.24
C LYS A 242 -14.05 6.16 -0.92
N LEU A 243 -13.56 7.03 -0.01
CA LEU A 243 -14.22 7.28 1.26
C LEU A 243 -14.70 8.72 1.36
N HIS A 244 -15.80 8.90 2.08
CA HIS A 244 -16.25 10.20 2.54
C HIS A 244 -16.43 10.19 4.06
N ALA A 245 -16.29 11.36 4.67
CA ALA A 245 -16.66 11.55 6.07
C ALA A 245 -18.18 11.33 6.22
N GLY A 246 -18.57 10.39 7.06
CA GLY A 246 -19.96 10.21 7.46
C GLY A 246 -20.42 11.40 8.31
N ALA A 247 -21.71 11.74 8.23
CA ALA A 247 -22.29 12.71 9.14
C ALA A 247 -22.17 12.18 10.59
N TYR A 248 -21.66 13.01 11.50
CA TYR A 248 -21.72 12.74 12.94
C TYR A 248 -23.19 12.72 13.37
N THR A 249 -23.83 11.56 13.31
CA THR A 249 -25.14 11.37 13.93
C THR A 249 -24.90 11.11 15.40
N TYR A 250 -24.77 12.20 16.18
CA TYR A 250 -24.97 12.10 17.62
C TYR A 250 -26.45 11.78 17.83
N THR A 251 -26.78 10.52 18.12
CA THR A 251 -28.05 10.20 18.77
C THR A 251 -27.95 10.74 20.19
N ALA A 252 -28.67 11.84 20.44
CA ALA A 252 -28.89 12.38 21.78
C ALA A 252 -29.70 11.42 22.65
#